data_AF-A0A6G0IAS2-F1
#
_entry.id   AF-A0A6G0IAS2-F1
#
_cell.length_a   1.000
_cell.length_b   1.000
_cell.length_c   1.000
_cell.angle_alpha   90.00
_cell.angle_beta   90.00
_cell.angle_gamma   90.00
#
_symmetry.space_group_name_H-M   'P 1'
#
loop_
_entity.id
_entity.type
_entity.pdbx_description
1 polymer ?
#
loop_
_entity_poly.entity_id
_entity_poly.type
_entity_poly.pdbx_seq_one_letter_code
_entity_poly.pdbx_strand_id
1 'polypeptide(L)'
;MILLRHALCWPLDAVVSFSLNARQQKPSSIGGLSGSWVGKAAAAAAAGVGGRGGRSQAKMLPNLSLTEEQRDKLRQWNSLDWYIYKAFNQTFWEEIDKFGRAQMEQEEEVALLRMRREDLARVCLRDGGKPVEAHRIRDKNIRPFQSGLVKILGYELQPRLDNATKTACLRMIRPEIQYKDVLDVKQFPRAPAPAPAAQPQPGQQNQPVMVAAGGSF
;
A
#
# COMPACT_ATOMS: atom_id res chain seq x y z
N MET A 1 11.17 10.70 3.57
CA MET A 1 10.20 10.95 4.65
C MET A 1 10.80 11.78 5.78
N ILE A 2 12.00 11.45 6.29
CA ILE A 2 12.66 12.23 7.36
C ILE A 2 12.91 13.69 6.97
N LEU A 3 13.55 13.97 5.82
CA LEU A 3 13.79 15.36 5.40
C LEU A 3 12.50 16.19 5.30
N LEU A 4 11.42 15.61 4.76
CA LEU A 4 10.10 16.26 4.71
C LEU A 4 9.51 16.52 6.10
N ARG A 5 9.72 15.60 7.06
CA ARG A 5 9.27 15.77 8.44
C ARG A 5 9.85 17.07 9.03
N HIS A 6 11.15 17.27 8.87
CA HIS A 6 11.85 18.45 9.38
C HIS A 6 11.45 19.71 8.62
N ALA A 7 11.40 19.66 7.28
CA ALA A 7 11.04 20.81 6.46
C ALA A 7 9.59 21.30 6.68
N LEU A 8 8.65 20.38 6.97
CA LEU A 8 7.22 20.68 7.16
C LEU A 8 6.80 20.68 8.64
N CYS A 9 7.74 20.53 9.56
CA CYS A 9 7.50 20.42 11.00
C CYS A 9 6.46 19.35 11.37
N TRP A 10 6.45 18.22 10.65
CA TRP A 10 5.51 17.14 10.90
C TRP A 10 5.89 16.31 12.13
N PRO A 11 4.90 15.82 12.90
CA PRO A 11 5.17 14.89 13.98
C PRO A 11 5.66 13.55 13.42
N LEU A 12 6.40 12.79 14.22
CA LEU A 12 6.95 11.49 13.82
C LEU A 12 5.86 10.54 13.30
N ASP A 13 4.71 10.50 13.98
CA ASP A 13 3.57 9.63 13.63
C ASP A 13 2.92 9.97 12.28
N ALA A 14 3.16 11.16 11.72
CA ALA A 14 2.66 11.52 10.39
C ALA A 14 3.53 10.97 9.24
N VAL A 15 4.77 10.56 9.54
CA VAL A 15 5.73 10.05 8.53
C VAL A 15 6.08 8.57 8.70
N VAL A 16 5.60 7.93 9.76
CA VAL A 16 5.73 6.48 9.96
C VAL A 16 4.75 5.74 9.05
N SER A 17 5.24 4.70 8.37
CA SER A 17 4.43 3.83 7.53
C SER A 17 4.91 2.38 7.59
N PHE A 18 4.00 1.45 7.30
CA PHE A 18 4.36 0.05 7.05
C PHE A 18 4.65 -0.17 5.56
N SER A 19 5.41 -1.23 5.25
CA SER A 19 5.71 -1.58 3.87
C SER A 19 4.45 -2.11 3.19
N LEU A 20 3.80 -1.28 2.37
CA LEU A 20 2.66 -1.67 1.54
C LEU A 20 3.15 -2.29 0.23
N ASN A 21 2.29 -3.10 -0.39
CA ASN A 21 2.59 -3.79 -1.65
C ASN A 21 3.84 -4.68 -1.63
N ALA A 22 4.23 -5.17 -0.46
CA ALA A 22 5.28 -6.17 -0.34
C ALA A 22 4.88 -7.42 -1.15
N ARG A 23 5.77 -7.89 -2.01
CA ARG A 23 5.52 -9.07 -2.86
C ARG A 23 6.22 -10.28 -2.26
N GLN A 24 5.54 -11.42 -2.24
CA GLN A 24 6.19 -12.66 -1.86
C GLN A 24 7.23 -13.02 -2.92
N GLN A 25 8.51 -12.90 -2.56
CA GLN A 25 9.58 -13.43 -3.38
C GLN A 25 9.51 -14.95 -3.29
N LYS A 26 9.49 -15.65 -4.43
CA LYS A 26 9.62 -17.10 -4.43
C LYS A 26 11.03 -17.40 -3.92
N PRO A 27 11.21 -18.26 -2.90
CA PRO A 27 12.55 -18.66 -2.50
C PRO A 27 13.20 -19.35 -3.70
N SER A 28 14.20 -18.71 -4.30
CA SER A 28 15.16 -19.43 -5.14
C SER A 28 15.77 -20.49 -4.25
N SER A 29 15.59 -21.76 -4.60
CA SER A 29 16.28 -22.86 -3.94
C SER A 29 17.78 -22.72 -4.20
N ILE A 30 18.48 -21.99 -3.34
CA ILE A 30 19.93 -22.05 -3.03
C ILE A 30 20.15 -21.09 -1.87
N GLY A 31 20.78 -21.61 -0.80
CA GLY A 31 20.72 -21.06 0.55
C GLY A 31 21.44 -19.74 0.80
N GLY A 32 20.87 -19.00 1.77
CA GLY A 32 21.43 -18.04 2.73
C GLY A 32 22.74 -17.30 2.44
N LEU A 33 22.69 -15.97 2.39
CA LEU A 33 22.88 -15.08 3.55
C LEU A 33 22.85 -13.60 3.09
N SER A 34 22.13 -12.78 3.86
CA SER A 34 22.23 -11.33 4.05
C SER A 34 22.13 -10.37 2.84
N GLY A 35 21.35 -9.31 3.02
CA GLY A 35 21.22 -8.21 2.07
C GLY A 35 22.52 -7.42 1.91
N SER A 36 22.80 -7.03 0.67
CA SER A 36 23.60 -5.84 0.35
C SER A 36 23.46 -5.57 -1.15
N TRP A 37 22.99 -4.37 -1.50
CA TRP A 37 22.97 -3.87 -2.86
C TRP A 37 24.35 -3.30 -3.22
N VAL A 38 25.38 -4.12 -3.41
CA VAL A 38 26.62 -3.73 -4.10
C VAL A 38 27.26 -4.99 -4.71
N GLY A 39 27.68 -4.90 -5.98
CA GLY A 39 27.96 -6.05 -6.84
C GLY A 39 29.16 -6.92 -6.46
N LYS A 40 29.23 -8.08 -7.16
CA LYS A 40 30.40 -8.59 -7.90
C LYS A 40 30.03 -9.89 -8.61
N ALA A 41 30.46 -10.02 -9.85
CA ALA A 41 30.38 -11.22 -10.66
C ALA A 41 31.53 -12.19 -10.32
N ALA A 42 31.31 -13.50 -10.45
CA ALA A 42 32.19 -14.43 -11.19
C ALA A 42 31.82 -15.92 -11.00
N ALA A 43 31.85 -16.64 -12.13
CA ALA A 43 32.20 -18.05 -12.38
C ALA A 43 31.38 -19.20 -11.80
N ALA A 44 30.80 -20.03 -12.69
CA ALA A 44 31.34 -21.36 -13.00
C ALA A 44 30.64 -21.96 -14.23
N ALA A 45 31.45 -22.48 -15.15
CA ALA A 45 31.05 -23.23 -16.33
C ALA A 45 31.08 -24.75 -16.05
N ALA A 46 30.41 -25.49 -16.95
CA ALA A 46 30.63 -26.90 -17.34
C ALA A 46 29.61 -27.97 -16.88
N ALA A 47 28.95 -28.51 -17.91
CA ALA A 47 28.67 -29.91 -18.23
C ALA A 47 27.59 -30.71 -17.45
N GLY A 48 26.71 -31.38 -18.21
CA GLY A 48 25.98 -32.56 -17.71
C GLY A 48 24.68 -32.90 -18.47
N VAL A 49 24.76 -33.92 -19.33
CA VAL A 49 23.75 -34.52 -20.22
C VAL A 49 22.54 -35.18 -19.50
N GLY A 50 21.34 -35.10 -20.12
CA GLY A 50 20.41 -36.24 -20.22
C GLY A 50 19.01 -36.14 -19.56
N GLY A 51 17.96 -36.51 -20.31
CA GLY A 51 16.75 -37.15 -19.75
C GLY A 51 15.38 -36.58 -20.11
N ARG A 52 14.60 -37.33 -20.89
CA ARG A 52 13.19 -37.11 -21.31
C ARG A 52 12.20 -36.99 -20.13
N GLY A 53 11.14 -36.20 -20.31
CA GLY A 53 9.90 -36.32 -19.54
C GLY A 53 8.93 -35.15 -19.77
N GLY A 54 7.84 -35.41 -20.51
CA GLY A 54 6.80 -34.43 -20.78
C GLY A 54 5.95 -34.08 -19.55
N ARG A 55 5.81 -32.79 -19.28
CA ARG A 55 4.73 -32.20 -18.48
C ARG A 55 4.59 -30.75 -18.92
N SER A 56 3.39 -30.34 -19.31
CA SER A 56 3.06 -28.99 -19.76
C SER A 56 3.46 -27.96 -18.71
N GLN A 57 4.66 -27.41 -18.85
CA GLN A 57 5.13 -26.30 -18.04
C GLN A 57 4.44 -25.04 -18.55
N ALA A 58 3.62 -24.42 -17.69
CA ALA A 58 3.32 -23.00 -17.82
C ALA A 58 4.67 -22.28 -18.02
N LYS A 59 4.83 -21.65 -19.18
CA LYS A 59 6.06 -21.02 -19.65
C LYS A 59 6.44 -19.90 -18.68
N MET A 60 7.24 -20.23 -17.67
CA MET A 60 7.81 -19.26 -16.74
C MET A 60 8.72 -18.32 -17.53
N LEU A 61 8.50 -17.03 -17.39
CA LEU A 61 9.47 -16.03 -17.85
C LEU A 61 10.78 -16.27 -17.07
N PRO A 62 11.93 -16.49 -17.76
CA PRO A 62 13.20 -16.68 -17.09
C PRO A 62 13.55 -15.43 -16.27
N ASN A 63 14.34 -15.62 -15.22
CA ASN A 63 14.91 -14.53 -14.42
C ASN A 63 15.53 -13.49 -15.37
N LEU A 64 14.88 -12.32 -15.48
CA LEU A 64 15.16 -11.33 -16.52
C LEU A 64 16.36 -10.46 -16.09
N SER A 65 17.52 -11.09 -15.90
CA SER A 65 18.75 -10.36 -15.62
C SER A 65 19.18 -9.63 -16.89
N LEU A 66 19.01 -8.31 -16.91
CA LEU A 66 19.41 -7.46 -18.02
C LEU A 66 20.94 -7.41 -18.15
N THR A 67 21.44 -7.39 -19.39
CA THR A 67 22.83 -7.04 -19.69
C THR A 67 23.04 -5.53 -19.57
N GLU A 68 24.28 -5.07 -19.43
CA GLU A 68 24.56 -3.61 -19.42
C GLU A 68 24.11 -2.92 -20.71
N GLU A 69 24.31 -3.56 -21.87
CA GLU A 69 23.84 -3.03 -23.15
C GLU A 69 22.30 -2.86 -23.18
N GLN A 70 21.56 -3.83 -22.61
CA GLN A 70 20.11 -3.72 -22.48
C GLN A 70 19.72 -2.60 -21.51
N ARG A 71 20.44 -2.43 -20.39
CA ARG A 71 20.22 -1.31 -19.47
C ARG A 71 20.48 0.04 -20.13
N ASP A 72 21.51 0.15 -20.96
CA ASP A 72 21.81 1.36 -21.71
C ASP A 72 20.71 1.69 -22.72
N LYS A 73 20.24 0.70 -23.47
CA LYS A 73 19.10 0.89 -24.38
C LYS A 73 17.86 1.34 -23.63
N LEU A 74 17.55 0.75 -22.47
CA LEU A 74 16.43 1.18 -21.63
C LEU A 74 16.55 2.63 -21.16
N ARG A 75 17.76 3.05 -20.77
CA ARG A 75 18.06 4.44 -20.39
C ARG A 75 17.94 5.39 -21.57
N GLN A 76 18.34 4.98 -22.76
CA GLN A 76 18.17 5.78 -23.99
C GLN A 76 16.69 5.92 -24.37
N TRP A 77 15.93 4.83 -24.27
CA TRP A 77 14.49 4.84 -24.56
C TRP A 77 13.70 5.69 -23.56
N ASN A 78 14.10 5.69 -22.29
CA ASN A 78 13.53 6.54 -21.24
C ASN A 78 14.46 7.72 -20.91
N SER A 79 15.05 8.34 -21.94
CA SER A 79 16.10 9.35 -21.77
C SER A 79 15.66 10.52 -20.89
N LEU A 80 14.44 11.04 -21.09
CA LEU A 80 13.90 12.13 -20.27
C LEU A 80 13.82 11.74 -18.79
N ASP A 81 13.20 10.60 -18.48
CA ASP A 81 13.07 10.11 -17.10
C ASP A 81 14.43 9.81 -16.48
N TRP A 82 15.38 9.33 -17.27
CA TRP A 82 16.75 9.09 -16.83
C TRP A 82 17.47 10.38 -16.43
N TYR A 83 17.30 11.46 -17.21
CA TYR A 83 17.84 12.77 -16.85
C TYR A 83 17.18 13.33 -15.60
N ILE A 84 15.86 13.22 -15.49
CA ILE A 84 15.09 13.63 -14.30
C ILE A 84 15.59 12.87 -13.07
N TYR A 85 15.74 11.56 -13.17
CA TYR A 85 16.26 10.71 -12.10
C TYR A 85 17.66 11.15 -11.67
N LYS A 86 18.58 11.40 -12.61
CA LYS A 86 19.94 11.86 -12.29
C LYS A 86 19.92 13.18 -11.52
N ALA A 87 19.15 14.15 -11.99
CA ALA A 87 19.04 15.46 -11.35
C ALA A 87 18.47 15.34 -9.92
N PHE A 88 17.39 14.57 -9.74
CA PHE A 88 16.78 14.39 -8.41
C PHE A 88 17.63 13.53 -7.47
N ASN A 89 18.34 12.52 -7.99
CA ASN A 89 19.24 11.71 -7.18
C ASN A 89 20.39 12.56 -6.63
N GLN A 90 21.01 13.37 -7.49
CA GLN A 90 22.07 14.28 -7.07
C GLN A 90 21.57 15.30 -6.03
N THR A 91 20.50 16.03 -6.35
CA THR A 91 19.94 17.04 -5.43
C THR A 91 19.47 16.43 -4.11
N PHE A 92 18.93 15.22 -4.12
CA PHE A 92 18.56 14.51 -2.89
C PHE A 92 19.77 14.26 -1.97
N TRP A 93 20.92 13.85 -2.52
CA TRP A 93 22.12 13.64 -1.72
C TRP A 93 22.71 14.95 -1.20
N GLU A 94 22.67 16.01 -2.00
CA GLU A 94 23.06 17.35 -1.56
C GLU A 94 22.19 17.84 -0.38
N GLU A 95 20.88 17.57 -0.40
CA GLU A 95 19.99 17.87 0.72
C GLU A 95 20.29 17.02 1.96
N ILE A 96 20.66 15.75 1.80
CA ILE A 96 21.15 14.92 2.91
C ILE A 96 22.44 15.49 3.50
N ASP A 97 23.36 15.94 2.64
CA ASP A 97 24.63 16.54 3.07
C ASP A 97 24.40 17.84 3.88
N LYS A 98 23.49 18.70 3.43
CA LYS A 98 23.08 19.91 4.15
C LYS A 98 22.40 19.62 5.47
N PHE A 99 21.51 18.62 5.51
CA PHE A 99 20.86 18.16 6.73
C PHE A 99 21.88 17.55 7.71
N GLY A 100 22.94 16.94 7.18
CA GLY A 100 24.00 16.31 7.92
C GLY A 100 23.86 14.79 7.86
N ARG A 101 24.80 14.14 7.16
CA ARG A 101 24.87 12.67 7.10
C ARG A 101 24.97 12.06 8.49
N ALA A 102 25.66 12.68 9.44
CA ALA A 102 25.70 12.16 10.80
C ALA A 102 24.30 12.07 11.43
N GLN A 103 23.50 13.14 11.38
CA GLN A 103 22.15 13.15 11.96
C GLN A 103 21.18 12.21 11.22
N MET A 104 21.35 12.06 9.90
CA MET A 104 20.55 11.16 9.07
C MET A 104 20.97 9.68 9.18
N GLU A 105 22.27 9.39 9.03
CA GLU A 105 22.91 8.06 8.93
C GLU A 105 23.38 7.50 10.27
N GLN A 106 23.84 8.30 11.25
CA GLN A 106 24.21 7.82 12.60
C GLN A 106 22.98 7.50 13.44
N GLU A 107 22.01 6.85 12.80
CA GLU A 107 20.96 6.09 13.43
C GLU A 107 19.95 6.92 14.22
N GLU A 108 20.14 8.21 14.49
CA GLU A 108 19.20 8.94 15.34
C GLU A 108 17.82 9.06 14.68
N GLU A 109 17.69 9.75 13.55
CA GLU A 109 16.38 9.92 12.89
C GLU A 109 15.87 8.62 12.24
N VAL A 110 16.78 7.84 11.61
CA VAL A 110 16.40 6.57 10.97
C VAL A 110 16.05 5.51 12.00
N ALA A 111 16.82 5.34 13.09
CA ALA A 111 16.47 4.38 14.13
C ALA A 111 15.28 4.85 14.95
N LEU A 112 15.12 6.15 15.23
CA LEU A 112 13.89 6.66 15.85
C LEU A 112 12.66 6.28 15.02
N LEU A 113 12.70 6.47 13.70
CA LEU A 113 11.61 6.09 12.81
C LEU A 113 11.39 4.57 12.78
N ARG A 114 12.47 3.77 12.79
CA ARG A 114 12.39 2.30 12.82
C ARG A 114 11.80 1.79 14.14
N MET A 115 12.29 2.27 15.28
CA MET A 115 11.78 1.94 16.61
C MET A 115 10.29 2.29 16.71
N ARG A 116 9.91 3.50 16.30
CA ARG A 116 8.50 3.90 16.32
C ARG A 116 7.63 3.02 15.44
N ARG A 117 8.13 2.63 14.26
CA ARG A 117 7.44 1.68 13.38
C ARG A 117 7.29 0.31 14.03
N GLU A 118 8.29 -0.18 14.76
CA GLU A 118 8.24 -1.45 15.48
C GLU A 118 7.24 -1.42 16.65
N ASP A 119 7.21 -0.33 17.40
CA ASP A 119 6.21 -0.10 18.45
C ASP A 119 4.79 -0.13 17.89
N LEU A 120 4.56 0.63 16.82
CA LEU A 120 3.27 0.64 16.14
C LEU A 120 2.95 -0.72 15.50
N ALA A 121 3.96 -1.47 15.03
CA ALA A 121 3.73 -2.83 14.54
C ALA A 121 3.22 -3.75 15.65
N ARG A 122 3.79 -3.67 16.86
CA ARG A 122 3.36 -4.46 18.03
C ARG A 122 1.92 -4.12 18.44
N VAL A 123 1.56 -2.84 18.42
CA VAL A 123 0.21 -2.37 18.77
C VAL A 123 -0.81 -2.72 17.68
N CYS A 124 -0.50 -2.40 16.43
CA CYS A 124 -1.46 -2.46 15.33
C CYS A 124 -1.63 -3.85 14.73
N LEU A 125 -0.55 -4.64 14.60
CA LEU A 125 -0.48 -5.75 13.66
C LEU A 125 -0.40 -7.11 14.36
N ARG A 126 -1.04 -8.12 13.77
CA ARG A 126 -0.90 -9.53 14.18
C ARG A 126 0.40 -10.13 13.66
N ASP A 127 0.66 -11.38 14.05
CA ASP A 127 1.79 -12.19 13.57
C ASP A 127 3.16 -11.51 13.72
N GLY A 128 3.30 -10.68 14.77
CA GLY A 128 4.53 -9.93 15.06
C GLY A 128 4.84 -8.84 14.03
N GLY A 129 3.82 -8.30 13.34
CA GLY A 129 3.99 -7.27 12.32
C GLY A 129 4.48 -7.78 10.96
N LYS A 130 4.47 -9.11 10.75
CA LYS A 130 4.88 -9.70 9.47
C LYS A 130 3.77 -9.59 8.43
N PRO A 131 4.09 -9.22 7.17
CA PRO A 131 3.12 -9.25 6.09
C PRO A 131 2.60 -10.66 5.84
N VAL A 132 1.30 -10.79 5.62
CA VAL A 132 0.58 -12.04 5.36
C VAL A 132 -0.10 -12.02 3.99
N GLU A 133 -0.40 -13.19 3.45
CA GLU A 133 -1.14 -13.30 2.19
C GLU A 133 -2.56 -12.73 2.32
N ALA A 134 -3.06 -12.14 1.23
CA ALA A 134 -4.36 -11.46 1.19
C ALA A 134 -5.54 -12.30 1.70
N HIS A 135 -5.53 -13.62 1.47
CA HIS A 135 -6.61 -14.51 1.92
C HIS A 135 -6.68 -14.67 3.45
N ARG A 136 -5.56 -14.45 4.16
CA ARG A 136 -5.50 -14.50 5.64
C ARG A 136 -6.05 -13.22 6.29
N ILE A 137 -6.15 -12.14 5.53
CA ILE A 137 -6.65 -10.85 6.00
C ILE A 137 -8.18 -10.88 5.99
N ARG A 138 -8.80 -10.69 7.15
CA ARG A 138 -10.25 -10.88 7.32
C ARG A 138 -11.04 -9.69 6.80
N ASP A 139 -10.57 -8.48 7.10
CA ASP A 139 -11.22 -7.25 6.68
C ASP A 139 -10.94 -6.99 5.19
N LYS A 140 -12.01 -6.97 4.40
CA LYS A 140 -11.96 -6.76 2.95
C LYS A 140 -11.47 -5.35 2.60
N ASN A 141 -11.65 -4.37 3.48
CA ASN A 141 -11.26 -2.97 3.24
C ASN A 141 -9.75 -2.74 3.33
N ILE A 142 -9.00 -3.71 3.87
CA ILE A 142 -7.53 -3.66 3.98
C ILE A 142 -6.86 -4.81 3.22
N ARG A 143 -7.63 -5.57 2.44
CA ARG A 143 -7.09 -6.66 1.64
C ARG A 143 -6.42 -6.08 0.38
N PRO A 144 -5.12 -6.34 0.16
CA PRO A 144 -4.43 -5.80 -1.01
C PRO A 144 -4.95 -6.45 -2.29
N PHE A 145 -4.98 -5.65 -3.37
CA PHE A 145 -5.30 -6.12 -4.70
C PHE A 145 -4.39 -7.28 -5.12
N GLN A 146 -4.94 -8.26 -5.85
CA GLN A 146 -4.16 -9.39 -6.37
C GLN A 146 -4.22 -9.40 -7.89
N SER A 147 -3.08 -9.26 -8.55
CA SER A 147 -2.98 -9.31 -10.01
C SER A 147 -2.99 -10.73 -10.59
N GLY A 148 -2.89 -11.76 -9.73
CA GLY A 148 -2.79 -13.16 -10.13
C GLY A 148 -1.38 -13.63 -10.54
N LEU A 149 -0.50 -12.71 -10.95
CA LEU A 149 0.88 -13.04 -11.35
C LEU A 149 1.83 -13.16 -10.15
N VAL A 150 1.66 -12.28 -9.17
CA VAL A 150 2.46 -12.24 -7.95
C VAL A 150 1.56 -11.95 -6.76
N LYS A 151 1.83 -12.67 -5.66
CA LYS A 151 1.08 -12.50 -4.42
C LYS A 151 1.53 -11.22 -3.73
N ILE A 152 0.60 -10.29 -3.59
CA ILE A 152 0.80 -9.06 -2.83
C ILE A 152 0.38 -9.33 -1.38
N LEU A 153 1.31 -9.09 -0.47
CA LEU A 153 1.12 -9.28 0.96
C LEU A 153 0.50 -8.01 1.57
N GLY A 154 -0.20 -8.19 2.70
CA GLY A 154 -0.74 -7.10 3.50
C GLY A 154 -0.63 -7.41 4.98
N TYR A 155 -1.37 -6.68 5.82
CA TYR A 155 -1.32 -6.88 7.26
C TYR A 155 -2.70 -7.14 7.84
N GLU A 156 -2.77 -8.00 8.84
CA GLU A 156 -3.97 -8.22 9.65
C GLU A 156 -3.84 -7.40 10.95
N LEU A 157 -4.89 -6.67 11.31
CA LEU A 157 -4.91 -5.87 12.54
C LEU A 157 -5.12 -6.73 13.79
N GLN A 158 -4.56 -6.28 14.91
CA GLN A 158 -4.84 -6.87 16.22
C GLN A 158 -6.35 -6.81 16.53
N PRO A 159 -6.91 -7.85 17.15
CA PRO A 159 -8.29 -7.82 17.59
C PRO A 159 -8.43 -6.86 18.78
N ARG A 160 -9.63 -6.28 18.96
CA ARG A 160 -10.01 -5.46 20.12
C ARG A 160 -9.19 -4.18 20.33
N LEU A 161 -8.78 -3.52 19.25
CA LEU A 161 -8.28 -2.14 19.31
C LEU A 161 -9.44 -1.18 19.62
N ASP A 162 -9.18 -0.16 20.43
CA ASP A 162 -10.11 0.96 20.58
C ASP A 162 -10.27 1.72 19.24
N ASN A 163 -11.33 2.51 19.12
CA ASN A 163 -11.69 3.13 17.85
C ASN A 163 -10.62 4.12 17.35
N ALA A 164 -9.95 4.84 18.26
CA ALA A 164 -8.92 5.81 17.90
C ALA A 164 -7.67 5.09 17.39
N THR A 165 -7.17 4.11 18.14
CA THR A 165 -6.00 3.30 17.75
C THR A 165 -6.28 2.54 16.45
N LYS A 166 -7.47 1.93 16.32
CA LYS A 166 -7.88 1.24 15.09
C LYS A 166 -7.84 2.19 13.89
N THR A 167 -8.34 3.41 14.04
CA THR A 167 -8.32 4.42 12.97
C THR A 167 -6.89 4.82 12.60
N ALA A 168 -6.02 5.04 13.58
CA ALA A 168 -4.61 5.35 13.35
C ALA A 168 -3.88 4.20 12.62
N CYS A 169 -4.06 2.95 13.07
CA CYS A 169 -3.51 1.77 12.42
C CYS A 169 -4.01 1.62 10.98
N LEU A 170 -5.31 1.78 10.75
CA LEU A 170 -5.91 1.70 9.40
C LEU A 170 -5.33 2.73 8.43
N ARG A 171 -4.98 3.94 8.89
CA ARG A 171 -4.33 4.95 8.04
C ARG A 171 -2.97 4.51 7.53
N MET A 172 -2.25 3.66 8.27
CA MET A 172 -0.93 3.17 7.88
C MET A 172 -0.96 1.92 6.99
N ILE A 173 -2.00 1.10 7.06
CA ILE A 173 -2.07 -0.19 6.34
C ILE A 173 -3.04 -0.24 5.16
N ARG A 174 -3.88 0.79 4.97
CA ARG A 174 -4.92 0.77 3.93
C ARG A 174 -4.28 0.72 2.53
N PRO A 175 -4.60 -0.27 1.69
CA PRO A 175 -4.05 -0.33 0.33
C PRO A 175 -4.58 0.80 -0.56
N GLU A 176 -3.87 1.08 -1.65
CA GLU A 176 -4.04 2.28 -2.47
C GLU A 176 -5.45 2.42 -3.04
N ILE A 177 -6.04 1.30 -3.50
CA ILE A 177 -7.39 1.30 -4.09
C ILE A 177 -8.41 1.75 -3.04
N GLN A 178 -8.40 1.13 -1.87
CA GLN A 178 -9.34 1.46 -0.80
C GLN A 178 -9.03 2.82 -0.15
N TYR A 179 -7.78 3.28 -0.21
CA TYR A 179 -7.42 4.63 0.23
C TYR A 179 -7.97 5.68 -0.73
N LYS A 180 -7.88 5.43 -2.05
CA LYS A 180 -8.50 6.28 -3.06
C LYS A 180 -10.00 6.42 -2.85
N ASP A 181 -10.72 5.34 -2.57
CA ASP A 181 -12.17 5.41 -2.29
C ASP A 181 -12.49 6.35 -1.11
N VAL A 182 -11.65 6.37 -0.07
CA VAL A 182 -11.80 7.31 1.05
C VAL A 182 -11.56 8.75 0.64
N LEU A 183 -10.54 8.99 -0.16
CA LEU A 183 -10.23 10.33 -0.66
C LEU A 183 -11.35 10.84 -1.57
N ASP A 184 -11.83 9.99 -2.48
CA ASP A 184 -12.90 10.34 -3.42
C ASP A 184 -14.17 10.75 -2.68
N VAL A 185 -14.59 10.01 -1.64
CA VAL A 185 -15.76 10.38 -0.82
C VAL A 185 -15.59 11.72 -0.10
N LYS A 186 -14.37 12.05 0.33
CA LYS A 186 -14.08 13.32 1.00
C LYS A 186 -14.01 14.50 0.04
N GLN A 187 -13.44 14.29 -1.14
CA GLN A 187 -13.30 15.33 -2.17
C GLN A 187 -14.62 15.60 -2.87
N PHE A 188 -15.46 14.57 -3.04
CA PHE A 188 -16.74 14.66 -3.73
C PHE A 188 -17.89 14.12 -2.87
N PRO A 189 -18.29 14.84 -1.81
CA PRO A 189 -19.43 14.42 -0.99
C PRO A 189 -20.69 14.31 -1.85
N ARG A 190 -21.33 13.14 -1.85
CA ARG A 190 -22.65 13.01 -2.48
C ARG A 190 -23.65 13.77 -1.63
N ALA A 191 -24.50 14.57 -2.27
CA ALA A 191 -25.66 15.15 -1.60
C ALA A 191 -26.48 14.03 -0.95
N PRO A 192 -27.00 14.22 0.28
CA PRO A 192 -27.87 13.23 0.90
C PRO A 192 -29.03 12.94 -0.05
N ALA A 193 -29.26 11.66 -0.33
CA ALA A 193 -30.43 11.25 -1.11
C ALA A 193 -31.69 11.80 -0.44
N PRO A 194 -32.66 12.36 -1.19
CA PRO A 194 -33.94 12.72 -0.62
C PRO A 194 -34.53 11.49 0.08
N ALA A 195 -35.02 11.68 1.30
CA ALA A 195 -35.64 10.63 2.09
C ALA A 195 -36.69 9.89 1.23
N PRO A 196 -36.81 8.55 1.32
CA PRO A 196 -37.81 7.83 0.57
C PRO A 196 -39.18 8.40 0.90
N ALA A 197 -39.89 8.87 -0.13
CA ALA A 197 -41.26 9.35 0.00
C ALA A 197 -42.08 8.26 0.69
N ALA A 198 -42.74 8.63 1.80
CA ALA A 198 -43.64 7.76 2.53
C ALA A 198 -44.65 7.15 1.53
N GLN A 199 -44.69 5.81 1.47
CA GLN A 199 -45.72 5.11 0.70
C GLN A 199 -47.10 5.42 1.31
N PRO A 200 -48.14 5.69 0.50
CA PRO A 200 -49.48 5.86 1.02
C PRO A 200 -50.00 4.52 1.54
N GLN A 201 -50.50 4.49 2.78
CA GLN A 201 -51.21 3.33 3.31
C GLN A 201 -52.56 3.15 2.59
N PRO A 202 -52.95 1.91 2.23
CA PRO A 202 -54.24 1.67 1.63
C PRO A 202 -55.33 1.49 2.70
N GLY A 203 -56.39 2.28 2.57
CA GLY A 203 -57.74 1.88 2.97
C GLY A 203 -58.22 2.30 4.36
N GLN A 204 -58.98 3.39 4.41
CA GLN A 204 -60.15 3.44 5.28
C GLN A 204 -61.34 4.04 4.53
N GLN A 205 -62.41 3.25 4.52
CA GLN A 205 -63.66 3.45 3.79
C GLN A 205 -64.45 4.66 4.29
N ASN A 206 -65.02 5.37 3.31
CA ASN A 206 -66.23 6.20 3.34
C ASN A 206 -66.98 6.32 4.68
N GLN A 207 -67.10 7.57 5.16
CA GLN A 207 -68.36 8.07 5.68
C GLN A 207 -68.73 9.38 4.97
N PRO A 208 -70.00 9.59 4.57
CA PRO A 208 -70.42 10.82 3.92
C PRO A 208 -70.50 11.95 4.95
N VAL A 209 -69.75 13.03 4.69
CA VAL A 209 -69.86 14.29 5.41
C VAL A 209 -71.13 15.00 4.96
N MET A 210 -72.03 15.26 5.91
CA MET A 210 -73.24 16.06 5.69
C MET A 210 -72.86 17.50 5.30
N VAL A 211 -73.43 17.95 4.19
CA VAL A 211 -73.28 19.32 3.66
C VAL A 211 -74.11 20.28 4.52
N ALA A 212 -73.45 21.13 5.30
CA ALA A 212 -74.08 22.32 5.87
C ALA A 212 -73.88 23.48 4.89
N ALA A 213 -74.98 23.93 4.30
CA ALA A 213 -75.04 25.06 3.38
C ALA A 213 -75.18 26.38 4.13
N GLY A 214 -74.47 27.41 3.64
CA GLY A 214 -74.95 28.80 3.61
C GLY A 214 -74.64 29.67 4.83
N GLY A 215 -73.92 30.76 4.58
CA GLY A 215 -73.67 31.84 5.54
C GLY A 215 -74.66 33.01 5.47
N SER A 216 -74.26 34.10 6.15
CA SER A 216 -74.87 35.43 6.32
C SER A 216 -76.04 35.45 7.31
N PHE A 217 -76.04 36.24 8.39
CA PHE A 217 -75.54 37.62 8.59
C PHE A 217 -74.68 37.76 9.85
#